data_AF-A0A2H9R9I6-F1
#
_entry.id   AF-A0A2H9R9I6-F1
#
_cell.length_a   1.000
_cell.length_b   1.000
_cell.length_c   1.000
_cell.angle_alpha   90.00
_cell.angle_beta   90.00
_cell.angle_gamma   90.00
#
_symmetry.space_group_name_H-M   'P 1'
#
loop_
_entity.id
_entity.type
_entity.pdbx_description
1 polymer ?
#
loop_
_entity_poly.entity_id
_entity_poly.type
_entity_poly.pdbx_seq_one_letter_code
_entity_poly.pdbx_strand_id
1 'polypeptide(L)' 'MHTVTCGDCGDECQIPFEPKFNRPVYCSECFQKNKPQESQNRYSRDERPSRDRYSRDERP' A
#
# COMPACT_ATOMS: atom_id res chain seq x y z
N MET A 1 22.23 -13.61 4.77
CA MET A 1 21.02 -14.08 4.05
C MET A 1 20.47 -15.26 4.83
N HIS A 2 19.23 -15.18 5.30
CA HIS A 2 18.55 -16.28 5.99
C HIS A 2 17.54 -16.92 5.05
N THR A 3 17.58 -18.24 4.95
CA THR A 3 16.57 -19.01 4.21
C THR A 3 15.37 -19.21 5.13
N VAL A 4 14.19 -18.82 4.66
CA VAL A 4 12.94 -18.92 5.41
C VAL A 4 11.83 -19.43 4.50
N THR A 5 10.91 -20.19 5.08
CA THR A 5 9.74 -20.70 4.39
C THR A 5 8.63 -19.66 4.43
N CYS A 6 8.03 -19.36 3.27
CA CYS A 6 6.89 -18.46 3.18
C CYS A 6 5.69 -19.07 3.91
N GLY A 7 5.10 -18.32 4.84
CA GLY A 7 3.93 -18.78 5.61
C GLY A 7 2.63 -18.88 4.79
N ASP A 8 2.63 -18.46 3.53
CA ASP A 8 1.45 -18.39 2.67
C ASP A 8 1.51 -19.43 1.54
N CYS A 9 2.61 -19.49 0.79
CA CYS A 9 2.80 -20.44 -0.31
C CYS A 9 3.69 -21.64 0.03
N GLY A 10 4.47 -21.59 1.12
CA GLY A 10 5.40 -22.67 1.50
C GLY A 10 6.74 -22.67 0.76
N ASP A 11 7.00 -21.70 -0.12
CA ASP A 11 8.26 -21.61 -0.85
C ASP A 11 9.43 -21.11 0.00
N GLU A 12 10.64 -21.52 -0.35
CA GLU A 12 11.88 -21.09 0.29
C GLU A 12 12.36 -19.75 -0.27
N CYS A 13 12.62 -18.78 0.61
CA CYS A 13 13.05 -17.43 0.23
C CYS A 13 14.30 -17.02 1.00
N GLN A 14 15.19 -16.26 0.37
CA GLN A 14 16.34 -15.66 1.05
C GLN A 14 16.06 -14.21 1.43
N ILE A 15 16.13 -13.91 2.72
CA ILE A 15 15.92 -12.57 3.27
C ILE A 15 17.22 -12.01 3.87
N PRO A 16 17.46 -10.69 3.79
CA PRO A 16 18.64 -10.05 4.37
C PRO A 16 18.49 -9.70 5.86
N PHE A 17 17.35 -10.02 6.49
CA PHE A 17 17.03 -9.69 7.88
C PHE A 17 16.70 -10.94 8.70
N GLU A 18 16.81 -10.85 10.03
CA GLU A 18 16.43 -11.93 10.93
C GLU A 18 14.89 -12.11 10.99
N PRO A 19 14.37 -13.33 10.74
CA PRO A 19 12.95 -13.61 10.86
C PRO A 19 12.50 -13.55 12.33
N LYS A 20 11.44 -12.78 12.62
CA LYS A 20 10.86 -12.70 13.97
C LYS A 20 9.78 -13.76 14.13
N PHE A 21 9.92 -14.63 15.13
CA PHE A 21 8.96 -15.72 15.42
C PHE A 21 7.51 -15.26 15.68
N ASN A 22 7.28 -13.98 15.99
CA ASN A 22 5.95 -13.42 16.21
C ASN A 22 5.24 -12.96 14.92
N ARG A 23 5.88 -12.99 13.75
CA ARG A 23 5.28 -12.55 12.48
C ARG A 23 5.63 -13.52 11.34
N PRO A 24 4.63 -13.98 10.55
CA PRO A 24 4.90 -14.83 9.39
C PRO A 24 5.70 -14.04 8.35
N VAL A 25 6.71 -14.71 7.77
CA VAL A 25 7.48 -14.16 6.65
C VAL A 25 6.81 -14.55 5.35
N TYR A 26 6.72 -13.61 4.42
CA TYR A 26 6.13 -13.82 3.11
C TYR A 26 7.16 -13.58 2.00
N CYS A 27 7.05 -14.35 0.92
CA CYS A 27 7.80 -14.10 -0.29
C CYS A 27 7.36 -12.78 -0.95
N SER A 28 8.18 -12.25 -1.86
CA SER A 28 7.89 -11.00 -2.56
C SER A 28 6.52 -11.01 -3.25
N GLU A 29 6.08 -12.15 -3.76
CA GLU A 29 4.80 -12.32 -4.43
C GLU A 29 3.61 -12.32 -3.46
N CYS A 30 3.67 -13.15 -2.40
CA CYS A 30 2.63 -13.19 -1.38
C CYS A 30 2.51 -11.85 -0.64
N PHE A 31 3.64 -11.15 -0.42
CA PHE A 31 3.62 -9.81 0.16
C PHE A 31 2.92 -8.80 -0.75
N GLN A 32 3.08 -8.90 -2.07
CA GLN A 32 2.36 -8.04 -3.02
C GLN A 32 0.86 -8.37 -3.07
N LYS A 33 0.48 -9.64 -2.96
CA LYS A 33 -0.93 -10.07 -2.91
C LYS A 33 -1.63 -9.67 -1.62
N ASN A 34 -0.94 -9.73 -0.47
CA ASN A 34 -1.48 -9.33 0.82
C ASN A 34 -1.54 -7.81 1.04
N LYS A 35 -1.03 -7.00 0.11
CA LYS A 35 -1.30 -5.56 0.17
C LYS A 35 -2.79 -5.36 -0.11
N PRO A 36 -3.56 -4.77 0.81
CA PRO A 36 -4.91 -4.33 0.47
C PRO A 36 -4.77 -3.44 -0.77
N GLN A 37 -5.51 -3.78 -1.82
CA GLN A 37 -5.56 -3.01 -3.05
C GLN A 37 -6.20 -1.64 -2.73
N GLU A 38 -5.45 -0.75 -2.10
CA GLU A 38 -5.79 0.65 -1.90
C GLU A 38 -5.61 1.42 -3.22
N SER A 39 -6.14 0.85 -4.30
CA SER A 39 -6.12 1.44 -5.63
C SER A 39 -7.52 1.66 -6.19
N GLN A 40 -8.58 1.26 -5.46
CA GLN A 40 -9.95 1.41 -5.94
C GLN A 40 -10.78 2.53 -5.30
N ASN A 41 -10.24 3.29 -4.32
CA ASN A 41 -10.85 4.55 -3.90
C ASN A 41 -10.13 5.75 -4.54
N ARG A 42 -10.19 5.79 -5.87
CA ARG A 42 -9.98 7.01 -6.68
C ARG A 42 -11.29 7.66 -7.12
N TYR A 43 -12.43 7.22 -6.57
CA TYR A 43 -13.69 7.97 -6.60
C TYR A 43 -13.56 9.08 -5.53
N SER A 44 -13.66 10.38 -5.79
CA SER A 44 -14.14 11.11 -6.96
C SER A 44 -13.30 12.37 -7.16
N ARG A 45 -12.60 12.47 -8.31
CA ARG A 45 -11.94 13.72 -8.72
C ARG A 45 -12.96 14.84 -9.00
N ASP A 46 -14.24 14.46 -9.12
CA ASP A 46 -15.39 15.28 -9.46
C ASP A 46 -16.01 16.04 -8.27
N GLU A 47 -15.53 15.83 -7.03
CA GLU A 47 -16.01 16.54 -5.83
C GLU A 47 -15.11 17.72 -5.41
N ARG A 48 -14.09 18.08 -6.21
CA ARG A 48 -13.34 19.32 -5.96
C ARG A 48 -14.13 20.50 -6.51
N PRO A 49 -14.79 21.33 -5.67
CA PRO A 49 -15.41 22.54 -6.19
C PRO A 49 -14.32 23.42 -6.83
N SER A 50 -14.55 23.79 -8.09
CA SER A 50 -13.75 24.78 -8.81
C SER A 50 -13.52 26.00 -7.93
N ARG A 51 -12.25 26.36 -7.71
CA ARG A 51 -11.81 27.50 -6.89
C ARG A 51 -12.24 28.86 -7.46
N ASP A 52 -13.01 28.87 -8.54
CA ASP A 52 -13.49 30.06 -9.27
C ASP A 52 -14.61 30.86 -8.56
N ARG A 53 -15.02 30.51 -7.34
CA ARG A 53 -16.09 31.24 -6.63
C ARG A 53 -15.65 32.47 -5.81
N TYR A 54 -14.36 32.74 -5.62
CA TYR A 54 -13.91 33.88 -4.78
C TYR A 54 -13.05 34.91 -5.52
N SER A 55 -13.19 35.02 -6.84
CA SER A 55 -12.52 36.06 -7.63
C SER A 55 -13.46 37.19 -8.06
N ARG A 56 -14.40 37.63 -7.20
CA ARG A 56 -15.25 38.80 -7.50
C ARG A 56 -16.08 39.30 -6.30
N ASP A 57 -15.53 39.63 -5.13
CA ASP A 57 -16.29 40.53 -4.22
C ASP A 57 -15.49 41.28 -3.13
N GLU A 58 -14.22 40.96 -2.86
CA GLU A 58 -13.46 41.70 -1.82
C GLU A 58 -12.64 42.87 -2.38
N ARG A 59 -13.37 43.81 -2.96
CA ARG A 59 -12.88 45.12 -3.40
C ARG A 59 -13.24 46.19 -2.36
N PRO A 60 -12.27 46.69 -1.59
CA PRO A 60 -12.20 48.10 -1.20
C PRO A 60 -11.14 48.86 -2.02
#